data_AF-A0A7X4C079-F1
#
_entry.id   AF-A0A7X4C079-F1
#
_cell.length_a   1.000
_cell.length_b   1.000
_cell.length_c   1.000
_cell.angle_alpha   90.00
_cell.angle_beta   90.00
_cell.angle_gamma   90.00
#
_symmetry.space_group_name_H-M   'P 1'
#
loop_
_entity.id
_entity.type
_entity.pdbx_description
1 polymer ?
#
loop_
_entity_poly.entity_id
_entity_poly.type
_entity_poly.pdbx_seq_one_letter_code
_entity_poly.pdbx_strand_id
1 'polypeptide(L)' 'MTGAAKDAAEHLASLDDGRAVWLDGARVEDPARHPAFRNAVRSAAGLYGYQADPANL' A
#
# COMPACT_ATOMS: atom_id res chain seq x y z
N MET A 1 -3.16 11.87 -16.45
CA MET A 1 -3.36 10.46 -16.82
C MET A 1 -4.74 10.06 -16.35
N THR A 2 -5.49 9.38 -17.20
CA THR A 2 -6.94 9.09 -17.08
C THR A 2 -7.34 8.46 -15.75
N GLY A 3 -8.51 8.87 -15.24
CA GLY A 3 -9.03 8.58 -13.89
C GLY A 3 -9.54 7.15 -13.68
N ALA A 4 -8.64 6.17 -13.76
CA ALA A 4 -8.89 4.84 -13.23
C ALA A 4 -8.61 4.81 -11.72
N ALA A 5 -9.40 4.03 -10.98
CA ALA A 5 -9.13 3.77 -9.57
C ALA A 5 -7.80 3.03 -9.40
N LYS A 6 -7.05 3.38 -8.35
CA LYS A 6 -5.77 2.75 -8.03
C LYS A 6 -5.96 1.25 -7.76
N ASP A 7 -5.12 0.40 -8.32
CA ASP A 7 -5.12 -1.04 -8.04
C ASP A 7 -4.23 -1.44 -6.85
N ALA A 8 -4.18 -2.74 -6.53
CA ALA A 8 -3.37 -3.25 -5.42
C ALA A 8 -1.85 -3.03 -5.62
N ALA A 9 -1.35 -3.20 -6.84
CA ALA A 9 0.07 -3.07 -7.15
C ALA A 9 0.51 -1.60 -7.09
N GLU A 10 -0.30 -0.70 -7.65
CA GLU A 10 -0.11 0.74 -7.56
C GLU A 10 -0.20 1.22 -6.11
N HIS A 11 -1.07 0.60 -5.27
CA HIS A 11 -1.08 0.89 -3.85
C HIS A 11 0.26 0.58 -3.18
N LEU A 12 0.80 -0.62 -3.39
CA LEU A 12 2.07 -1.02 -2.79
C LEU A 12 3.23 -0.15 -3.29
N ALA A 13 3.28 0.16 -4.59
CA ALA A 13 4.29 1.04 -5.16
C ALA A 13 4.22 2.46 -4.58
N SER A 14 3.01 2.97 -4.32
CA SER A 14 2.82 4.32 -3.75
C SER A 14 3.34 4.49 -2.32
N LEU A 15 3.73 3.41 -1.63
CA LEU A 15 4.30 3.48 -0.28
C LEU A 15 5.79 3.81 -0.27
N ASP A 16 6.47 3.68 -1.41
CA ASP A 16 7.85 4.14 -1.60
C ASP A 16 7.86 5.60 -2.04
N ASP A 17 7.46 6.49 -1.12
CA ASP A 17 7.27 7.92 -1.36
C ASP A 17 8.20 8.80 -0.50
N GLY A 18 9.18 8.20 0.17
CA GLY A 18 10.11 8.89 1.06
C GLY A 18 9.51 9.30 2.41
N ARG A 19 8.34 8.77 2.80
CA ARG A 19 7.75 9.04 4.13
C ARG A 19 8.70 8.69 5.28
N ALA A 20 8.63 9.48 6.35
CA ALA A 20 9.36 9.22 7.58
C ALA A 20 8.45 8.49 8.57
N VAL A 21 8.56 7.15 8.62
CA VAL A 21 7.89 6.31 9.61
C VAL A 21 8.89 5.91 10.67
N TRP A 22 8.51 6.06 11.94
CA TRP A 22 9.34 5.71 13.08
C TRP A 22 8.58 4.72 13.98
N LEU A 23 9.29 3.71 14.47
CA LEU A 23 8.78 2.70 15.39
C LEU A 23 9.89 2.31 16.36
N ASP A 24 9.58 2.27 17.66
CA ASP A 24 10.53 1.89 18.72
C ASP A 24 11.88 2.64 18.66
N GLY A 25 11.83 3.93 18.30
CA GLY A 25 13.01 4.80 18.20
C GLY A 25 13.87 4.62 16.95
N ALA A 26 13.48 3.72 16.04
CA ALA A 26 14.17 3.48 14.77
C ALA A 26 13.33 3.93 13.57
N ARG A 27 14.00 4.35 12.49
CA ARG A 27 13.35 4.65 11.21
C ARG A 27 13.00 3.35 10.51
N VAL A 28 11.78 3.29 9.97
CA VAL A 28 11.31 2.20 9.13
C VAL A 28 11.54 2.58 7.68
N GLU A 29 12.54 1.95 7.06
CA GLU A 29 12.93 2.23 5.67
C GLU A 29 11.86 1.80 4.65
N ASP A 30 11.17 0.68 4.90
CA ASP A 30 10.13 0.15 4.01
C ASP A 30 8.92 -0.33 4.82
N PRO A 31 7.89 0.50 4.99
CA PRO A 31 6.67 0.12 5.70
C PRO A 31 5.90 -1.01 5.02
N ALA A 32 5.99 -1.18 3.70
CA ALA A 32 5.29 -2.25 2.99
C ALA A 32 5.88 -3.64 3.30
N ARG A 33 7.17 -3.70 3.65
CA ARG A 33 7.88 -4.94 4.02
C ARG A 33 8.10 -5.11 5.52
N HIS A 34 8.00 -4.04 6.30
CA HIS A 34 8.25 -4.08 7.74
C HIS A 34 7.29 -5.03 8.47
N PRO A 35 7.77 -5.93 9.36
CA PRO A 35 6.92 -6.91 10.05
C PRO A 35 5.72 -6.32 10.78
N ALA A 36 5.86 -5.13 11.35
CA ALA A 36 4.77 -4.45 12.06
C ALA A 36 3.62 -3.97 11.15
N PHE A 37 3.88 -3.76 9.86
CA PHE A 37 2.93 -3.09 8.96
C PHE A 37 2.54 -3.92 7.74
N ARG A 38 3.39 -4.85 7.29
CA ARG A 38 3.22 -5.60 6.03
C ARG A 38 1.85 -6.26 5.88
N ASN A 39 1.24 -6.74 6.96
CA ASN A 39 -0.07 -7.38 6.90
C ASN A 39 -1.20 -6.34 6.74
N ALA A 40 -1.15 -5.24 7.49
CA ALA A 40 -2.11 -4.15 7.35
C ALA A 40 -2.03 -3.51 5.96
N VAL A 41 -0.81 -3.30 5.45
CA VAL A 41 -0.56 -2.83 4.09
C VAL A 41 -1.16 -3.77 3.05
N ARG A 42 -0.97 -5.09 3.19
CA ARG A 42 -1.59 -6.09 2.29
C ARG A 42 -3.11 -6.06 2.35
N SER A 43 -3.70 -5.95 3.53
CA SER A 43 -5.15 -5.82 3.68
C SER A 43 -5.68 -4.56 2.98
N ALA A 44 -5.01 -3.42 3.12
CA ALA A 44 -5.36 -2.19 2.43
C ALA A 44 -5.23 -2.34 0.90
N ALA A 45 -4.12 -2.93 0.41
CA ALA A 45 -3.93 -3.22 -1.01
C ALA A 45 -5.06 -4.10 -1.59
N GLY A 46 -5.58 -5.05 -0.81
CA GLY A 46 -6.73 -5.87 -1.21
C GLY A 46 -7.99 -5.06 -1.51
N LEU A 47 -8.25 -3.96 -0.79
CA LEU A 47 -9.39 -3.08 -1.06
C LEU A 47 -9.24 -2.34 -2.40
N TYR A 48 -8.04 -1.86 -2.70
CA TYR A 48 -7.73 -1.25 -3.99
C TYR A 48 -7.85 -2.25 -5.14
N GLY A 49 -7.36 -3.48 -4.94
CA GLY A 49 -7.52 -4.56 -5.91
C GLY A 49 -9.00 -4.88 -6.19
N TYR A 50 -9.82 -5.02 -5.14
CA TYR A 50 -11.26 -5.25 -5.29
C TYR A 50 -11.95 -4.12 -6.06
N GLN A 51 -11.66 -2.87 -5.71
CA GLN A 51 -12.23 -1.69 -6.37
C GLN A 51 -11.84 -1.58 -7.85
N ALA A 52 -10.61 -1.98 -8.21
CA ALA A 52 -10.10 -1.87 -9.57
C ALA A 52 -10.48 -3.06 -10.47
N ASP A 53 -10.97 -4.15 -9.92
CA ASP A 53 -11.36 -5.35 -10.68
C ASP A 53 -12.71 -5.13 -11.40
N PRO A 54 -12.74 -5.15 -12.76
CA PRO A 54 -13.97 -4.97 -13.52
C PRO A 54 -15.04 -6.03 -13.25
N ALA A 55 -14.68 -7.19 -12.69
CA ALA A 55 -15.64 -8.23 -12.31
C ALA A 55 -16.51 -7.85 -11.10
N ASN A 56 -16.15 -6.78 -10.36
CA ASN A 56 -16.88 -6.29 -9.17
C ASN A 56 -17.77 -5.06 -9.45
N LEU A 57 -18.03 -4.73 -10.72
CA LEU A 57 -18.89 -3.62 -11.17
C LEU A 57 -20.37 -4.00 -11.25
#